data_AF-A0A8S3YK72-F1
#
_entry.id   AF-A0A8S3YK72-F1
#
_cell.length_a   1.000
_cell.length_b   1.000
_cell.length_c   1.000
_cell.angle_alpha   90.00
_cell.angle_beta   90.00
_cell.angle_gamma   90.00
#
_symmetry.space_group_name_H-M   'P 1'
#
loop_
_entity.id
_entity.type
_entity.pdbx_description
1 polymer ?
#
loop_
_entity_poly.entity_id
_entity_poly.type
_entity_poly.pdbx_seq_one_letter_code
_entity_poly.pdbx_strand_id
1 'polypeptide(L)'
;MVIAVWLIYIALISWGRMQDKQDEIKTAVTVLDDNKDEHSYVYLICVVTGWSTSSATTSNVFISLKGSWYQSENHVLQDPSRHLFRSGAENWFMLTTDDDLGELNSVVIWTDYSGAYPSWFV
;
A
#
# COMPACT_ATOMS: atom_id res chain seq x y z
N MET A 1 1.24 -42.89 19.03
CA MET A 1 0.59 -41.68 19.61
C MET A 1 1.56 -40.50 19.70
N VAL A 2 2.73 -40.64 20.34
CA VAL A 2 3.70 -39.52 20.52
C VAL A 2 4.28 -39.00 19.20
N ILE A 3 4.67 -39.87 18.27
CA ILE A 3 5.26 -39.46 16.97
C ILE A 3 4.27 -38.61 16.14
N ALA A 4 2.98 -38.96 16.17
CA ALA A 4 1.95 -38.21 15.45
C ALA A 4 1.80 -36.78 15.99
N VAL A 5 1.92 -36.59 17.32
CA VAL A 5 1.89 -35.27 17.95
C VAL A 5 3.07 -34.40 17.47
N TRP A 6 4.27 -34.97 17.38
CA TRP A 6 5.45 -34.25 16.87
C TRP A 6 5.33 -33.86 15.40
N LEU A 7 4.76 -34.73 14.55
CA LEU A 7 4.55 -34.41 13.13
C LEU A 7 3.54 -33.26 12.94
N ILE A 8 2.43 -33.28 13.70
CA ILE A 8 1.44 -32.18 13.68
C ILE A 8 2.08 -30.88 14.18
N TYR A 9 2.87 -30.95 15.26
CA TYR A 9 3.57 -29.80 15.81
C TYR A 9 4.53 -29.15 14.79
N ILE A 10 5.34 -29.95 14.10
CA ILE A 10 6.26 -29.46 13.05
C ILE A 10 5.49 -28.88 11.85
N ALA A 11 4.39 -29.51 11.45
CA ALA A 11 3.54 -29.00 10.37
C ALA A 11 2.94 -27.63 10.71
N LEU A 12 2.41 -27.45 11.92
CA LEU A 12 1.85 -26.17 12.38
C LEU A 12 2.93 -25.08 12.46
N ILE A 13 4.13 -25.39 12.95
CA ILE A 13 5.25 -24.44 12.96
C ILE A 13 5.68 -24.07 11.54
N SER A 14 5.75 -25.05 10.63
CA SER A 14 6.16 -24.80 9.25
C SER A 14 5.12 -23.95 8.52
N TRP A 15 3.84 -24.19 8.77
CA TRP A 15 2.74 -23.40 8.23
C TRP A 15 2.72 -21.97 8.81
N GLY A 16 2.88 -21.84 10.13
CA GLY A 16 2.97 -20.53 10.80
C GLY A 16 4.11 -19.68 10.23
N ARG A 17 5.31 -20.27 10.05
CA ARG A 17 6.44 -19.57 9.43
C ARG A 17 6.20 -19.15 7.98
N MET A 18 5.41 -19.91 7.22
CA MET A 18 5.05 -19.53 5.86
C MET A 18 4.06 -18.36 5.86
N GLN A 19 3.13 -18.32 6.82
CA GLN A 19 2.21 -17.20 7.02
C GLN A 19 2.96 -15.93 7.46
N ASP A 20 3.85 -16.04 8.44
CA ASP A 20 4.65 -14.90 8.94
C ASP A 20 5.44 -14.21 7.82
N LYS A 21 6.06 -14.99 6.93
CA LYS A 21 6.77 -14.44 5.76
C LYS A 21 5.85 -13.70 4.79
N GLN A 22 4.61 -14.15 4.64
CA GLN A 22 3.65 -13.47 3.76
C GLN A 22 3.15 -12.17 4.38
N ASP A 23 3.07 -12.08 5.70
CA ASP A 23 2.63 -10.87 6.40
C ASP A 23 3.72 -9.80 6.42
N GLU A 24 4.99 -10.18 6.58
CA GLU A 24 6.12 -9.24 6.46
C GLU A 24 6.17 -8.58 5.08
N ILE A 25 5.88 -9.33 4.01
CA ILE A 25 5.79 -8.79 2.64
C ILE A 25 4.60 -7.84 2.49
N LYS A 26 3.51 -8.01 3.26
CA LYS A 26 2.33 -7.12 3.16
C LYS A 26 2.53 -5.78 3.86
N THR A 27 3.44 -5.67 4.83
CA THR A 27 3.66 -4.42 5.59
C THR A 27 4.80 -3.56 5.07
N ALA A 28 5.50 -3.99 4.01
CA ALA A 28 6.57 -3.21 3.42
C ALA A 28 6.09 -1.83 2.94
N VAL A 29 6.94 -0.82 3.14
CA VAL A 29 6.74 0.53 2.57
C VAL A 29 7.13 0.46 1.09
N THR A 30 6.20 0.81 0.22
CA THR A 30 6.43 0.91 -1.22
C THR A 30 7.05 2.27 -1.51
N VAL A 31 8.28 2.28 -2.06
CA VAL A 31 8.85 3.48 -2.64
C VAL A 31 8.28 3.62 -4.04
N LEU A 32 7.72 4.79 -4.36
CA LEU A 32 7.12 5.01 -5.67
C LEU A 32 8.20 5.15 -6.75
N ASP A 33 7.94 4.58 -7.93
CA ASP A 33 8.88 4.55 -9.05
C ASP A 33 9.16 5.94 -9.65
N ASP A 34 8.29 6.92 -9.40
CA ASP A 34 8.39 8.30 -9.87
C ASP A 34 9.18 9.22 -8.92
N ASN A 35 9.64 8.69 -7.78
CA ASN A 35 10.51 9.43 -6.88
C ASN A 35 11.87 9.71 -7.52
N LYS A 36 12.35 10.95 -7.39
CA LYS A 36 13.68 11.37 -7.87
C LYS A 36 14.62 11.53 -6.68
N ASP A 37 15.87 11.12 -6.85
CA ASP A 37 16.91 11.28 -5.81
C ASP A 37 17.21 12.75 -5.48
N GLU A 38 16.81 13.68 -6.37
CA GLU A 38 17.01 15.13 -6.22
C GLU A 38 15.95 15.79 -5.32
N HIS A 39 14.83 15.11 -5.06
CA HIS A 39 13.75 15.62 -4.22
C HIS A 39 14.20 15.70 -2.76
N SER A 40 14.01 16.87 -2.13
CA SER A 40 14.49 17.13 -0.77
C SER A 40 13.48 16.79 0.33
N TYR A 41 12.21 16.58 -0.04
CA TYR A 41 11.12 16.36 0.90
C TYR A 41 10.48 15.00 0.69
N VAL A 42 10.18 14.32 1.79
CA VAL A 42 9.61 12.97 1.81
C VAL A 42 8.32 12.96 2.62
N TYR A 43 7.26 12.42 2.03
CA TYR A 43 5.96 12.20 2.66
C TYR A 43 5.67 10.70 2.73
N LEU A 44 5.27 10.25 3.92
CA LEU A 44 4.84 8.88 4.15
C LEU A 44 3.31 8.85 4.16
N ILE A 45 2.73 8.07 3.25
CA ILE A 45 1.30 7.97 3.03
C ILE A 45 0.85 6.57 3.45
N CYS A 46 -0.18 6.49 4.30
CA CYS A 46 -0.84 5.25 4.64
C CYS A 46 -2.25 5.25 4.04
N VAL A 47 -2.53 4.27 3.18
CA VAL A 47 -3.86 4.04 2.62
C VAL A 47 -4.43 2.78 3.27
N VAL A 48 -5.54 2.95 3.98
CA VAL A 48 -6.26 1.86 4.62
C VAL A 48 -7.50 1.57 3.79
N THR A 49 -7.59 0.35 3.25
CA THR A 49 -8.77 -0.08 2.51
C THR A 49 -9.77 -0.72 3.48
N GLY A 50 -11.03 -0.29 3.43
CA GLY A 50 -12.08 -0.81 4.31
C GLY A 50 -12.33 -2.32 4.16
N TRP A 51 -12.94 -2.92 5.18
CA TRP A 51 -13.27 -4.36 5.23
C TRP A 51 -14.67 -4.62 4.68
N SER A 52 -14.87 -4.52 3.36
CA SER A 52 -16.11 -4.96 2.70
C SER A 52 -15.81 -5.79 1.44
N THR A 53 -16.76 -6.64 1.05
CA THR A 53 -16.65 -7.64 -0.01
C THR A 53 -16.33 -7.04 -1.38
N SER A 54 -16.57 -5.74 -1.56
CA SER A 54 -16.28 -4.97 -2.79
C SER A 54 -15.36 -3.77 -2.55
N SER A 55 -14.64 -3.76 -1.43
CA SER A 55 -13.70 -2.67 -1.10
C SER A 55 -12.37 -2.79 -1.80
N ALA A 56 -12.03 -3.94 -2.38
CA ALA A 56 -10.78 -4.11 -3.09
C ALA A 56 -10.86 -3.49 -4.49
N THR A 57 -9.80 -2.82 -4.93
CA THR A 57 -9.72 -2.29 -6.30
C THR A 57 -8.56 -2.89 -7.07
N THR A 58 -8.81 -3.18 -8.35
CA THR A 58 -7.76 -3.54 -9.32
C THR A 58 -7.39 -2.36 -10.22
N SER A 59 -8.03 -1.21 -10.04
CA SER A 59 -7.75 0.01 -10.81
C SER A 59 -6.39 0.59 -10.44
N ASN A 60 -5.82 1.38 -11.34
CA ASN A 60 -4.69 2.22 -10.97
C ASN A 60 -5.19 3.35 -10.07
N VAL A 61 -4.54 3.51 -8.92
CA VAL A 61 -4.84 4.54 -7.94
C VAL A 61 -3.79 5.63 -8.04
N PHE A 62 -4.25 6.88 -8.10
CA PHE A 62 -3.40 8.06 -8.20
C PHE A 62 -3.63 8.96 -6.99
N ILE A 63 -2.59 9.67 -6.60
CA ILE A 63 -2.61 10.60 -5.48
C ILE A 63 -1.90 11.91 -5.82
N SER A 64 -2.41 13.02 -5.28
CA SER A 64 -1.74 14.32 -5.26
C SER A 64 -1.96 14.98 -3.90
N LEU A 65 -0.87 15.48 -3.32
CA LEU A 65 -0.86 16.19 -2.05
C LEU A 65 -0.91 17.69 -2.30
N LYS A 66 -1.83 18.38 -1.62
CA LYS A 66 -1.94 19.84 -1.71
C LYS A 66 -1.67 20.45 -0.36
N GLY A 67 -0.59 21.23 -0.29
CA GLY A 67 -0.26 22.02 0.88
C GLY A 67 -0.62 23.50 0.73
N SER A 68 -0.21 24.27 1.73
CA SER A 68 -0.40 25.71 1.81
C SER A 68 0.42 26.50 0.79
N TRP A 69 1.59 25.99 0.39
CA TRP A 69 2.52 26.70 -0.51
C TRP A 69 2.57 26.08 -1.90
N TYR A 70 2.61 24.75 -1.97
CA TYR A 70 2.76 24.01 -3.22
C TYR A 70 1.84 22.78 -3.28
N GLN A 71 1.67 22.23 -4.48
CA GLN A 71 0.94 21.00 -4.73
C GLN A 71 1.89 20.00 -5.40
N SER A 72 1.95 18.77 -4.89
CA SER A 72 2.77 17.72 -5.47
C SER A 72 2.33 17.35 -6.88
N GLU A 73 3.23 16.73 -7.62
CA GLU A 73 2.90 16.05 -8.87
C GLU A 73 1.88 14.92 -8.60
N ASN A 74 1.36 14.36 -9.70
CA ASN A 74 0.43 13.24 -9.63
C ASN A 74 1.24 11.95 -9.55
N HIS A 75 1.10 11.22 -8.45
CA HIS A 75 1.83 9.99 -8.21
C HIS A 75 0.94 8.77 -8.42
N VAL A 76 1.50 7.71 -9.01
CA VAL A 76 0.79 6.44 -9.20
C VAL A 76 1.14 5.52 -8.03
N LEU A 77 0.13 5.10 -7.27
CA LEU A 77 0.32 4.16 -6.17
C LEU A 77 0.35 2.73 -6.71
N GLN A 78 1.54 2.30 -7.13
CA GLN A 78 1.77 0.98 -7.70
C GLN A 78 2.96 0.28 -7.05
N ASP A 79 2.86 -1.04 -6.91
CA ASP A 79 3.94 -1.91 -6.45
C ASP A 79 3.95 -3.17 -7.34
N PRO A 80 4.94 -3.35 -8.22
CA PRO A 80 5.01 -4.52 -9.10
C PRO A 80 5.11 -5.85 -8.34
N SER A 81 5.60 -5.82 -7.10
CA SER A 81 5.86 -7.01 -6.29
C SER A 81 4.68 -7.42 -5.42
N ARG A 82 3.70 -6.53 -5.20
CA ARG A 82 2.63 -6.70 -4.23
C ARG A 82 1.28 -6.35 -4.82
N HIS A 83 0.25 -7.11 -4.43
CA HIS A 83 -1.12 -6.73 -4.73
C HIS A 83 -1.62 -5.77 -3.66
N LEU A 84 -1.72 -4.50 -4.05
CA LEU A 84 -2.20 -3.37 -3.24
C LEU A 84 -3.73 -3.34 -3.15
N PHE A 85 -4.25 -2.49 -2.26
CA PHE A 85 -5.67 -2.13 -2.11
C PHE A 85 -6.63 -3.31 -1.97
N ARG A 86 -6.22 -4.37 -1.25
CA ARG A 86 -7.13 -5.47 -0.89
C ARG A 86 -8.03 -5.04 0.27
N SER A 87 -9.19 -5.67 0.39
CA SER A 87 -10.11 -5.44 1.51
C SER A 87 -9.41 -5.67 2.84
N GLY A 88 -9.46 -4.68 3.74
CA GLY A 88 -8.77 -4.70 5.03
C GLY A 88 -7.25 -4.53 4.99
N ALA A 89 -6.67 -4.21 3.83
CA ALA A 89 -5.23 -4.00 3.70
C ALA A 89 -4.82 -2.57 4.07
N GLU A 90 -3.66 -2.49 4.71
CA GLU A 90 -2.93 -1.27 4.99
C GLU A 90 -1.73 -1.20 4.05
N ASN A 91 -1.61 -0.14 3.27
CA ASN A 91 -0.53 0.04 2.30
C ASN A 91 0.18 1.36 2.55
N TRP A 92 1.49 1.25 2.77
CA TRP A 92 2.38 2.37 3.05
C TRP A 92 3.16 2.75 1.79
N PHE A 93 3.17 4.03 1.46
CA PHE A 93 3.83 4.58 0.29
C PHE A 93 4.75 5.73 0.68
N MET A 94 5.95 5.75 0.14
CA MET A 94 6.91 6.84 0.30
C MET A 94 6.92 7.67 -0.98
N LEU A 95 6.52 8.94 -0.86
CA LEU A 95 6.42 9.91 -1.94
C LEU A 95 7.41 11.04 -1.68
N THR A 96 8.04 11.54 -2.74
CA THR A 96 9.03 12.61 -2.64
C THR A 96 8.61 13.83 -3.46
N THR A 97 8.92 15.03 -2.98
CA THR A 97 8.64 16.29 -3.68
C THR A 97 9.88 17.19 -3.75
N ASP A 98 9.95 17.99 -4.81
CA ASP A 98 11.00 19.00 -5.01
C ASP A 98 10.99 20.04 -3.88
N ASP A 99 9.82 20.59 -3.59
CA ASP A 99 9.62 21.69 -2.64
C ASP A 99 8.79 21.26 -1.42
N ASP A 100 8.93 22.03 -0.33
CA ASP A 100 8.07 21.91 0.84
C ASP A 100 6.63 22.32 0.48
N LEU A 101 5.68 21.39 0.68
CA LEU A 101 4.26 21.67 0.48
C LEU A 101 3.72 22.64 1.55
N GLY A 102 4.42 22.81 2.68
CA GLY A 102 3.98 23.52 3.86
C GLY A 102 2.92 22.72 4.63
N GLU A 103 1.95 23.39 5.26
CA GLU A 103 0.85 22.71 5.94
C GLU A 103 -0.04 21.99 4.91
N LEU A 104 -0.24 20.67 5.10
CA LEU A 104 -1.06 19.86 4.21
C LEU A 104 -2.54 20.21 4.39
N ASN A 105 -3.16 20.73 3.33
CA ASN A 105 -4.53 21.21 3.35
C ASN A 105 -5.52 20.16 2.83
N SER A 106 -5.13 19.41 1.80
CA SER A 106 -5.99 18.38 1.21
C SER A 106 -5.19 17.32 0.48
N VAL A 107 -5.72 16.10 0.47
CA VAL A 107 -5.20 14.99 -0.32
C VAL A 107 -6.25 14.64 -1.38
N VAL A 108 -5.83 14.58 -2.63
CA VAL A 108 -6.70 14.20 -3.75
C VAL A 108 -6.31 12.80 -4.18
N ILE A 109 -7.29 11.90 -4.18
CA ILE A 109 -7.11 10.52 -4.62
C ILE A 109 -8.14 10.25 -5.72
N TRP A 110 -7.70 9.63 -6.81
CA TRP A 110 -8.59 9.24 -7.89
C TRP A 110 -8.16 7.92 -8.51
N THR A 111 -9.08 7.28 -9.22
CA THR A 111 -8.82 6.04 -9.95
C THR A 111 -9.18 6.22 -11.41
N ASP A 112 -8.53 5.46 -12.28
CA ASP A 112 -8.84 5.45 -13.71
C ASP A 112 -10.00 4.50 -14.07
N TYR A 113 -10.65 3.88 -13.07
CA TYR A 113 -11.70 2.87 -13.24
C TYR A 113 -11.30 1.70 -14.16
N SER A 114 -9.99 1.44 -14.30
CA SER A 114 -9.47 0.34 -15.09
C SER A 114 -9.58 -1.01 -14.35
N GLY A 115 -9.34 -2.11 -15.06
CA GLY A 115 -9.35 -3.45 -14.46
C GLY A 115 -10.73 -4.09 -14.34
N ALA A 116 -10.77 -5.27 -13.72
CA ALA A 116 -11.97 -6.11 -13.66
C ALA A 116 -12.92 -5.73 -12.52
N TYR A 117 -12.40 -5.12 -11.45
CA TYR A 117 -13.15 -4.72 -10.27
C TYR A 117 -12.78 -3.27 -9.89
N PRO A 118 -13.42 -2.28 -10.54
CA PRO A 118 -12.99 -0.88 -10.42
C PRO A 118 -13.54 -0.17 -9.18
N SER A 119 -14.58 -0.72 -8.54
CA SER A 119 -15.19 -0.13 -7.33
C SER A 119 -14.20 -0.15 -6.18
N TRP A 120 -13.93 1.01 -5.59
CA TRP A 120 -13.06 1.14 -4.43
C TRP A 120 -13.82 1.81 -3.29
N PHE A 121 -13.74 1.22 -2.09
CA PHE A 121 -14.29 1.81 -0.87
C PHE A 121 -13.13 2.15 0.05
N VAL A 122 -12.91 3.46 0.23
CA VAL A 122 -11.78 4.08 0.93
C VAL A 122 -12.28 4.78 2.17
#